data_AF-A0A447TL48-F1
#
_entry.id   AF-A0A447TL48-F1
#
_cell.length_a   1.000
_cell.length_b   1.000
_cell.length_c   1.000
_cell.angle_alpha   90.00
_cell.angle_beta   90.00
_cell.angle_gamma   90.00
#
_symmetry.space_group_name_H-M   'P 1'
#
loop_
_entity.id
_entity.type
_entity.pdbx_description
1 polymer ?
#
loop_
_entity_poly.entity_id
_entity_poly.type
_entity_poly.pdbx_seq_one_letter_code
_entity_poly.pdbx_strand_id
1 'polypeptide(L)'
;MMPKRPVLAVTAGEPAGIGPDLVLRLPELAPEARCVAIADRALLADRAAALGLDVRLADYRRDQPAPAGALEVLHVPLAARRKPAG
;
A
#
# COMPACT_ATOMS: atom_id res chain seq x y z
N MET A 1 17.76 5.01 22.76
CA MET A 1 16.44 5.23 22.13
C MET A 1 16.64 5.19 20.63
N MET A 2 16.02 4.24 19.92
CA MET A 2 16.04 4.26 18.46
C MET A 2 15.21 5.45 17.97
N PRO A 3 15.70 6.28 17.03
CA PRO A 3 14.93 7.40 16.51
C PRO A 3 13.61 6.90 15.90
N LYS A 4 12.51 7.59 16.19
CA LYS A 4 11.19 7.27 15.62
C LYS A 4 11.27 7.47 14.10
N ARG A 5 11.06 6.39 13.33
CA ARG A 5 11.07 6.46 11.86
C ARG A 5 10.06 7.51 11.38
N PRO A 6 10.40 8.38 10.41
CA PRO A 6 9.44 9.29 9.82
C PRO A 6 8.32 8.49 9.14
N VAL A 7 7.11 9.03 9.15
CA VAL A 7 5.96 8.45 8.46
C VAL A 7 5.80 9.17 7.13
N LEU A 8 5.85 8.42 6.03
CA LEU A 8 5.71 8.95 4.67
C LEU A 8 4.37 8.50 4.09
N ALA A 9 3.56 9.46 3.67
CA ALA A 9 2.39 9.18 2.84
C ALA A 9 2.83 8.93 1.40
N VAL A 10 2.42 7.81 0.82
CA VAL A 10 2.69 7.47 -0.58
C VAL A 10 1.36 7.35 -1.30
N THR A 11 1.09 8.25 -2.25
CA THR A 11 -0.10 8.16 -3.10
C THR A 11 0.17 7.19 -4.25
N ALA A 12 -0.72 6.24 -4.50
CA ALA A 12 -0.57 5.29 -5.61
C ALA A 12 -0.76 5.92 -7.00
N GLY A 13 -1.16 7.20 -7.08
CA GLY A 13 -1.39 7.90 -8.34
C GLY A 13 -2.66 7.45 -9.05
N GLU A 14 -2.64 7.46 -10.38
CA GLU A 14 -3.77 7.06 -11.22
C GLU A 14 -4.04 5.55 -11.11
N PRO A 15 -5.27 5.10 -10.79
CA PRO A 15 -5.62 3.70 -10.64
C PRO A 15 -5.30 2.78 -11.82
N ALA A 16 -5.37 3.30 -13.05
CA ALA A 16 -5.07 2.56 -14.27
C ALA A 16 -3.56 2.54 -14.61
N GLY A 17 -2.77 3.39 -13.96
CA GLY A 17 -1.33 3.46 -14.14
C GLY A 17 -0.59 2.33 -13.41
N ILE A 18 0.75 2.38 -13.46
CA ILE A 18 1.61 1.41 -12.78
C ILE A 18 1.87 1.74 -11.30
N GLY A 19 1.44 2.91 -10.83
CA GLY A 19 1.67 3.37 -9.47
C GLY A 19 1.16 2.40 -8.39
N PRO A 20 -0.06 1.83 -8.50
CA PRO A 20 -0.54 0.75 -7.62
C PRO A 20 0.42 -0.45 -7.54
N ASP A 21 0.99 -0.84 -8.67
CA ASP A 21 1.89 -1.99 -8.81
C ASP A 21 3.23 -1.71 -8.12
N LEU A 22 3.74 -0.48 -8.26
CA LEU A 22 4.97 -0.05 -7.61
C LEU A 22 4.82 0.05 -6.09
N VAL A 23 3.69 0.56 -5.59
CA VAL A 23 3.50 0.66 -4.13
C VAL A 23 3.36 -0.71 -3.45
N LEU A 24 2.89 -1.74 -4.16
CA LEU A 24 2.85 -3.13 -3.66
C LEU A 24 4.24 -3.69 -3.35
N ARG A 25 5.29 -3.16 -3.98
CA ARG A 25 6.69 -3.58 -3.76
C ARG A 25 7.39 -2.85 -2.62
N LEU A 26 6.79 -1.79 -2.05
CA LEU A 26 7.40 -1.01 -0.96
C LEU A 26 7.90 -1.85 0.23
N PRO A 27 7.20 -2.92 0.68
CA PRO A 27 7.69 -3.74 1.77
C PRO A 27 9.01 -4.46 1.47
N GLU A 28 9.28 -4.78 0.20
CA GLU A 28 10.51 -5.45 -0.26
C GLU A 28 11.73 -4.50 -0.22
N LEU A 29 11.50 -3.20 -0.35
CA LEU A 29 12.54 -2.17 -0.41
C LEU A 29 13.13 -1.80 0.96
N ALA A 30 12.59 -2.36 2.05
CA ALA A 30 13.01 -2.12 3.44
C ALA A 30 13.34 -0.64 3.75
N PRO A 31 12.40 0.30 3.52
CA PRO A 31 12.69 1.72 3.68
C PRO A 31 13.06 2.09 5.12
N GLU A 32 13.99 3.05 5.27
CA GLU A 32 14.35 3.68 6.54
C GLU A 32 13.18 4.48 7.17
N ALA A 33 12.11 4.69 6.39
CA ALA A 33 10.87 5.32 6.79
C ALA A 33 9.71 4.32 6.90
N ARG A 34 8.68 4.68 7.66
CA ARG A 34 7.39 3.98 7.66
C ARG A 34 6.53 4.52 6.52
N CYS A 35 6.39 3.75 5.44
CA CYS A 35 5.57 4.13 4.30
C CYS A 35 4.11 3.70 4.48
N VAL A 36 3.18 4.62 4.22
CA VAL A 36 1.74 4.39 4.25
C VAL A 36 1.16 4.68 2.87
N ALA A 37 0.65 3.66 2.19
CA ALA A 37 -0.02 3.82 0.92
C ALA A 37 -1.41 4.45 1.12
N ILE A 38 -1.67 5.56 0.43
CA ILE A 38 -2.99 6.18 0.36
C ILE A 38 -3.61 5.74 -0.96
N ALA A 39 -4.51 4.76 -0.89
CA ALA A 39 -5.10 4.13 -2.06
C ALA A 39 -6.36 3.32 -1.71
N ASP A 40 -7.08 2.89 -2.75
CA ASP A 40 -8.16 1.92 -2.60
C ASP A 40 -7.56 0.53 -2.31
N ARG A 41 -8.03 -0.12 -1.23
CA ARG A 41 -7.49 -1.41 -0.80
C ARG A 41 -7.84 -2.54 -1.75
N ALA A 42 -9.04 -2.50 -2.35
CA ALA A 42 -9.46 -3.49 -3.34
C ALA A 42 -8.69 -3.31 -4.66
N LEU A 43 -8.27 -2.09 -5.02
CA LEU A 43 -7.31 -1.88 -6.10
C LEU A 43 -5.99 -2.58 -5.87
N LEU A 44 -5.39 -2.36 -4.70
CA LEU A 44 -4.11 -3.00 -4.37
C LEU A 44 -4.24 -4.52 -4.32
N ALA A 45 -5.32 -5.06 -3.78
CA ALA A 45 -5.56 -6.50 -3.72
C ALA A 45 -5.67 -7.13 -5.11
N ASP A 46 -6.47 -6.55 -6.02
CA ASP A 46 -6.60 -7.10 -7.38
C ASP A 46 -5.29 -6.97 -8.17
N ARG A 47 -4.54 -5.87 -7.99
CA ARG A 47 -3.24 -5.71 -8.66
C ARG A 47 -2.21 -6.69 -8.13
N ALA A 48 -2.21 -6.96 -6.82
CA ALA A 48 -1.37 -8.00 -6.24
C ALA A 48 -1.69 -9.37 -6.84
N ALA A 49 -2.97 -9.73 -6.94
CA ALA A 49 -3.41 -10.99 -7.54
C ALA A 49 -3.02 -11.09 -9.03
N ALA A 50 -3.27 -10.05 -9.82
CA ALA A 50 -2.94 -10.02 -11.25
C ALA A 50 -1.43 -10.13 -11.52
N LEU A 51 -0.59 -9.66 -10.59
CA LEU A 51 0.87 -9.71 -10.67
C LEU A 51 1.48 -10.95 -9.99
N GLY A 52 0.66 -11.79 -9.34
CA GLY A 52 1.14 -12.94 -8.57
C GLY A 52 1.97 -12.56 -7.33
N LEU A 53 1.68 -11.42 -6.70
CA LEU A 53 2.39 -10.93 -5.52
C LEU A 53 1.73 -11.40 -4.23
N ASP A 54 2.52 -12.03 -3.36
CA ASP A 54 2.12 -12.34 -1.99
C ASP A 54 2.45 -11.15 -1.07
N VAL A 55 1.64 -10.11 -1.16
CA VAL A 55 1.77 -8.88 -0.36
C VAL A 55 0.64 -8.78 0.65
N ARG A 56 1.00 -8.71 1.94
CA ARG A 56 0.03 -8.50 3.01
C ARG A 56 -0.36 -7.02 3.09
N LEU A 57 -1.64 -6.73 2.86
CA LEU A 57 -2.22 -5.40 3.05
C LEU A 57 -2.72 -5.23 4.48
N ALA A 58 -2.12 -4.33 5.25
CA ALA A 58 -2.50 -4.00 6.62
C ALA A 58 -3.13 -2.60 6.70
N ASP A 59 -4.13 -2.41 7.56
CA ASP A 59 -4.69 -1.08 7.79
C ASP A 59 -3.69 -0.20 8.54
N TYR A 60 -3.48 1.02 8.06
CA TYR A 60 -2.66 1.99 8.78
C TYR A 60 -3.29 2.37 10.11
N ARG A 61 -2.48 2.30 11.17
CA ARG A 61 -2.84 2.76 12.51
C ARG A 61 -1.73 3.64 13.07
N ARG A 62 -2.05 4.93 13.28
CA ARG A 62 -1.11 5.96 13.76
C ARG A 62 -0.36 5.52 15.02
N ASP A 63 -1.08 4.95 15.97
CA ASP A 63 -0.56 4.64 17.30
C ASP A 63 -0.03 3.20 17.43
N GLN A 64 0.02 2.46 16.32
CA GLN A 64 0.59 1.11 16.27
C GLN A 64 1.87 1.09 15.42
N PRO A 65 2.84 0.23 15.73
CA PRO A 65 4.01 0.04 14.89
C PRO A 65 3.62 -0.53 13.52
N ALA A 66 4.43 -0.23 12.50
CA ALA A 66 4.27 -0.82 11.19
C ALA A 66 4.45 -2.34 11.27
N PRO A 67 3.51 -3.14 10.74
CA PRO A 67 3.68 -4.58 10.68
C PRO A 67 4.81 -4.97 9.73
N ALA A 68 5.69 -5.88 10.16
CA ALA A 68 6.80 -6.35 9.33
C ALA A 68 6.30 -7.03 8.04
N GLY A 69 6.97 -6.74 6.92
CA GLY A 69 6.70 -7.36 5.62
C GLY A 69 5.31 -7.05 5.03
N ALA A 70 4.61 -6.04 5.53
CA ALA A 70 3.28 -5.66 5.04
C ALA A 70 3.27 -4.25 4.47
N LEU A 71 2.41 -4.04 3.48
CA LEU A 71 2.08 -2.69 3.00
C LEU A 71 0.97 -2.12 3.90
N GLU A 72 1.29 -1.05 4.62
CA GLU A 72 0.26 -0.30 5.34
C GLU A 72 -0.55 0.56 4.37
N VAL A 73 -1.87 0.49 4.49
CA VAL A 73 -2.83 1.17 3.63
C VAL A 73 -3.71 2.06 4.48
N LEU A 74 -3.69 3.37 4.18
CA LEU A 74 -4.78 4.27 4.51
C LEU A 74 -5.80 4.20 3.38
N HIS A 75 -6.91 3.49 3.62
CA HIS A 75 -7.91 3.27 2.61
C HIS A 75 -8.58 4.58 2.18
N VAL A 76 -8.51 4.88 0.89
CA VAL A 76 -9.28 5.93 0.22
C VAL A 76 -9.97 5.29 -0.99
N PRO A 77 -11.31 5.18 -1.00
CA PRO A 77 -12.02 4.50 -2.07
C PRO A 77 -11.88 5.25 -3.41
N LEU A 78 -11.87 4.50 -4.51
CA LEU A 78 -11.92 5.10 -5.84
C LEU A 78 -13.24 5.86 -6.05
N ALA A 79 -13.18 7.01 -6.72
CA ALA A 79 -14.37 7.82 -7.03
C ALA A 79 -15.37 7.08 -7.94
N ALA A 80 -14.89 6.20 -8.81
CA ALA A 80 -15.70 5.33 -9.65
C ALA A 80 -15.49 3.86 -9.27
N ARG A 81 -16.58 3.08 -9.27
CA ARG A 81 -16.51 1.64 -9.04
C ARG A 81 -15.63 0.99 -10.10
N ARG A 82 -14.59 0.28 -9.68
CA ARG A 82 -13.81 -0.56 -10.59
C ARG A 82 -14.60 -1.84 -10.89
N LYS A 83 -14.61 -2.28 -12.15
CA LYS A 83 -15.00 -3.65 -12.50
C LYS A 83 -13.87 -4.61 -12.08
N PRO A 84 -14.15 -5.74 -11.44
CA PRO A 84 -13.13 -6.76 -11.19
C PRO A 84 -12.47 -7.17 -12.51
N ALA A 85 -11.16 -7.45 -12.48
CA ALA A 85 -10.51 -8.11 -13.61
C ALA A 85 -11.11 -9.52 -13.72
N GLY A 86 -11.71 -9.83 -14.88
CA GLY A 86 -12.35 -11.11 -15.16
C GLY A 86 -11.36 -12.21 -15.53
#